data_AF-A0A8F5BMK0-F1
#
_entry.id   AF-A0A8F5BMK0-F1
#
_cell.length_a   1.000
_cell.length_b   1.000
_cell.length_c   1.000
_cell.angle_alpha   90.00
_cell.angle_beta   90.00
_cell.angle_gamma   90.00
#
_symmetry.space_group_name_H-M   'P 1'
#
loop_
_entity.id
_entity.type
_entity.pdbx_description
1 polymer ?
#
loop_
_entity_poly.entity_id
_entity_poly.type
_entity_poly.pdbx_seq_one_letter_code
_entity_poly.pdbx_strand_id
1 'polypeptide(L)'
;MPRVSVSLLVVGVIAGIVSFAWTADHLPLYNFRILPFGIRAFFLFDAILSIIAGILFILSFRLFSLKIIYLLEVIYWWINYLLLTLTRVLPAPLVGRPLPVTTGPALTAFILDIILIILSTTLYIFITGKR
;
A
#
# COMPACT_ATOMS: atom_id res chain seq x y z
N MET A 1 -14.02 -2.74 27.81
CA MET A 1 -13.26 -2.59 26.54
C MET A 1 -13.14 -3.96 25.91
N PRO A 2 -13.45 -4.14 24.60
CA PRO A 2 -13.23 -5.42 23.94
C PRO A 2 -11.74 -5.80 24.01
N ARG A 3 -11.43 -7.04 24.39
CA ARG A 3 -10.05 -7.54 24.37
C ARG A 3 -9.56 -7.57 22.93
N VAL A 4 -8.67 -6.65 22.60
CA VAL A 4 -7.92 -6.66 21.34
C VAL A 4 -7.10 -7.95 21.30
N SER A 5 -7.16 -8.68 20.17
CA SER A 5 -6.30 -9.86 20.00
C SER A 5 -4.86 -9.40 19.82
N VAL A 6 -3.91 -10.06 20.51
CA VAL A 6 -2.47 -9.84 20.29
C VAL A 6 -2.12 -10.03 18.81
N SER A 7 -2.73 -11.01 18.14
CA SER A 7 -2.53 -11.23 16.71
C SER A 7 -2.96 -10.04 15.86
N LEU A 8 -4.06 -9.36 16.21
CA LEU A 8 -4.50 -8.16 15.48
C LEU A 8 -3.48 -7.04 15.61
N LEU A 9 -2.97 -6.83 16.83
CA LEU A 9 -1.97 -5.80 17.10
C LEU A 9 -0.65 -6.10 16.38
N VAL A 10 -0.17 -7.34 16.43
CA VAL A 10 1.06 -7.75 15.74
C VAL A 10 0.93 -7.57 14.23
N VAL A 11 -0.16 -8.07 13.62
CA VAL A 11 -0.37 -7.93 12.18
C VAL A 11 -0.52 -6.45 11.80
N GLY A 12 -1.22 -5.65 12.60
CA GLY A 12 -1.38 -4.21 12.38
C GLY A 12 -0.05 -3.45 12.41
N VAL A 13 0.83 -3.76 13.37
CA VAL A 13 2.16 -3.15 13.45
C VAL A 13 3.03 -3.57 12.27
N ILE A 14 3.03 -4.86 11.91
CA ILE A 14 3.80 -5.36 10.75
C ILE A 14 3.30 -4.68 9.46
N ALA A 15 1.98 -4.63 9.24
CA ALA A 15 1.39 -3.95 8.09
C ALA A 15 1.78 -2.48 8.03
N GLY A 16 1.76 -1.79 9.19
CA GLY A 16 2.22 -0.40 9.29
C GLY A 16 3.67 -0.21 8.88
N ILE A 17 4.57 -1.05 9.38
CA ILE A 17 6.00 -1.01 9.04
C ILE A 17 6.22 -1.27 7.54
N VAL A 18 5.54 -2.26 6.97
CA VAL A 18 5.67 -2.58 5.53
C VAL A 18 5.12 -1.43 4.68
N SER A 19 4.05 -0.76 5.12
CA SER A 19 3.52 0.44 4.46
C SER A 19 4.53 1.57 4.46
N PHE A 20 5.24 1.80 5.57
CA PHE A 20 6.31 2.79 5.62
C PHE A 20 7.51 2.41 4.76
N ALA A 21 7.84 1.13 4.65
CA ALA A 21 8.87 0.65 3.73
C ALA A 21 8.48 0.92 2.26
N TRP A 22 7.21 0.72 1.91
CA TRP A 22 6.67 1.07 0.59
C TRP A 22 6.81 2.57 0.31
N THR A 23 6.43 3.42 1.26
CA THR A 23 6.63 4.87 1.17
C THR A 23 8.09 5.24 0.98
N ALA A 24 9.01 4.59 1.72
CA ALA A 24 10.44 4.88 1.65
C ALA A 24 11.03 4.59 0.26
N ASP A 25 10.51 3.58 -0.44
CA ASP A 25 10.90 3.25 -1.82
C ASP A 25 10.34 4.25 -2.84
N HIS A 26 9.10 4.71 -2.66
CA HIS A 26 8.37 5.51 -3.65
C HIS A 26 8.51 7.03 -3.48
N LEU A 27 8.61 7.54 -2.25
CA LEU A 27 8.72 8.97 -1.98
C LEU A 27 9.92 9.64 -2.69
N PRO A 28 11.12 9.01 -2.77
CA PRO A 28 12.25 9.56 -3.52
C PRO A 28 11.96 9.80 -5.01
N LEU A 29 10.99 9.08 -5.61
CA LEU A 29 10.65 9.21 -7.03
C LEU A 29 10.09 10.60 -7.38
N TYR A 30 9.55 11.34 -6.41
CA TYR A 30 9.17 12.73 -6.60
C TYR A 30 10.35 13.61 -7.05
N ASN A 31 11.54 13.33 -6.53
CA ASN A 31 12.76 14.09 -6.85
C ASN A 31 13.45 13.61 -8.13
N PHE A 32 12.97 12.54 -8.76
CA PHE A 32 13.59 11.94 -9.94
C PHE A 32 13.23 12.76 -11.19
N ARG A 33 14.06 13.76 -11.53
CA ARG A 33 13.79 14.76 -12.59
C ARG A 33 13.58 14.20 -13.99
N ILE A 34 13.99 12.96 -14.24
CA ILE A 34 13.79 12.26 -15.52
C ILE A 34 12.29 11.91 -15.71
N LEU A 35 11.53 11.77 -14.62
CA LEU A 35 10.10 11.48 -14.69
C LEU A 35 9.27 12.74 -15.01
N PRO A 36 8.23 12.64 -15.85
CA PRO A 36 7.26 13.72 -16.05
C PRO A 36 6.68 14.23 -14.72
N PHE A 37 6.38 15.54 -14.64
CA PHE A 37 5.85 16.15 -13.41
C PHE A 37 4.61 15.45 -12.86
N GLY A 38 3.65 15.09 -13.73
CA GLY A 38 2.44 14.37 -13.30
C GLY A 38 2.74 13.03 -12.61
N ILE A 39 3.73 12.28 -13.11
CA ILE A 39 4.15 11.00 -12.52
C ILE A 39 4.85 11.23 -11.17
N ARG A 40 5.70 12.25 -11.07
CA ARG A 40 6.36 12.61 -9.81
C ARG A 40 5.34 13.00 -8.74
N ALA A 41 4.37 13.85 -9.10
CA ALA A 41 3.30 14.27 -8.20
C ALA A 41 2.44 13.09 -7.76
N PHE A 42 2.11 12.17 -8.69
CA PHE A 42 1.41 10.92 -8.37
C PHE A 42 2.13 10.14 -7.25
N PHE A 43 3.43 9.86 -7.41
CA PHE A 43 4.19 9.14 -6.38
C PHE A 43 4.24 9.87 -5.04
N LEU A 44 4.28 11.19 -5.02
CA LEU A 44 4.21 11.97 -3.77
C LEU A 44 2.86 11.77 -3.07
N PHE A 45 1.76 11.92 -3.79
CA PHE A 45 0.42 11.73 -3.21
C PHE A 45 0.21 10.29 -2.75
N ASP A 46 0.62 9.33 -3.54
CA ASP A 46 0.50 7.91 -3.21
C ASP A 46 1.36 7.53 -2.00
N ALA A 47 2.59 8.05 -1.92
CA ALA A 47 3.43 7.89 -0.74
C ALA A 47 2.81 8.46 0.54
N ILE A 48 2.09 9.59 0.46
CA ILE A 48 1.33 10.16 1.58
C ILE A 48 0.16 9.24 1.97
N LEU A 49 -0.59 8.72 1.01
CA LEU A 49 -1.67 7.75 1.27
C LEU A 49 -1.12 6.49 1.95
N SER A 50 0.02 5.98 1.51
CA SER A 50 0.72 4.86 2.15
C SER A 50 1.16 5.18 3.59
N ILE A 51 1.56 6.41 3.91
CA ILE A 51 1.83 6.80 5.31
C ILE A 51 0.55 6.75 6.14
N ILE A 52 -0.54 7.32 5.61
CA ILE A 52 -1.84 7.32 6.28
C ILE A 52 -2.30 5.88 6.52
N ALA A 53 -2.20 5.01 5.51
CA ALA A 53 -2.47 3.59 5.61
C ALA A 53 -1.64 2.92 6.71
N GLY A 54 -0.33 3.19 6.75
CA GLY A 54 0.56 2.67 7.78
C GLY A 54 0.16 3.06 9.20
N ILE A 55 -0.26 4.32 9.39
CA ILE A 55 -0.78 4.80 10.68
C ILE A 55 -2.09 4.10 11.03
N LEU A 56 -3.01 3.93 10.07
CA LEU A 56 -4.29 3.26 10.29
C LEU A 56 -4.11 1.78 10.65
N PHE A 57 -3.15 1.08 10.03
CA PHE A 57 -2.80 -0.29 10.40
C PHE A 57 -2.31 -0.39 11.85
N ILE A 58 -1.42 0.51 12.28
CA ILE A 58 -0.93 0.55 13.67
C ILE A 58 -2.08 0.85 14.63
N LEU A 59 -2.97 1.77 14.26
CA LEU A 59 -4.14 2.14 15.08
C LEU A 59 -5.30 1.14 14.98
N SER A 60 -5.12 0.00 14.31
CA SER A 60 -6.17 -0.99 14.08
C SER A 60 -6.85 -1.48 15.36
N PHE A 61 -6.09 -1.58 16.46
CA PHE A 61 -6.62 -1.96 17.76
C PHE A 61 -7.62 -0.96 18.35
N ARG A 62 -7.52 0.33 17.98
CA ARG A 62 -8.46 1.39 18.41
C ARG A 62 -9.61 1.56 17.42
N LEU A 63 -9.33 1.39 16.14
CA LEU A 63 -10.30 1.61 15.06
C LEU A 63 -11.08 0.36 14.69
N PHE A 64 -11.05 -0.69 15.50
CA PHE A 64 -11.73 -1.98 15.26
C PHE A 64 -13.21 -1.81 14.88
N SER A 65 -13.90 -0.81 15.42
CA SER A 65 -15.31 -0.53 15.13
C SER A 65 -15.57 0.00 13.71
N LEU A 66 -14.55 0.55 13.04
CA LEU A 66 -14.66 1.18 11.72
C LEU A 66 -14.25 0.20 10.62
N LYS A 67 -15.06 -0.85 10.42
CA LYS A 67 -14.80 -1.94 9.46
C LYS A 67 -14.52 -1.45 8.03
N ILE A 68 -15.13 -0.33 7.64
CA ILE A 68 -14.96 0.26 6.30
C ILE A 68 -13.52 0.70 6.04
N ILE A 69 -12.78 1.16 7.05
CA ILE A 69 -11.40 1.61 6.89
C ILE A 69 -10.53 0.46 6.39
N TYR A 70 -10.66 -0.72 6.98
CA TYR A 70 -9.89 -1.90 6.57
C TYR A 70 -10.25 -2.40 5.18
N LEU A 71 -11.49 -2.20 4.75
CA LEU A 71 -11.86 -2.50 3.36
C LEU A 71 -11.18 -1.51 2.40
N LEU A 72 -11.14 -0.22 2.75
CA LEU A 72 -10.45 0.79 1.96
C LEU A 72 -8.94 0.52 1.88
N GLU A 73 -8.32 0.04 2.96
CA GLU A 73 -6.93 -0.44 2.95
C GLU A 73 -6.72 -1.55 1.93
N VAL A 74 -7.56 -2.60 1.96
CA VAL A 74 -7.49 -3.71 0.99
C VAL A 74 -7.60 -3.19 -0.44
N ILE A 75 -8.59 -2.33 -0.70
CA ILE A 75 -8.82 -1.74 -2.03
C ILE A 75 -7.60 -0.91 -2.47
N TYR A 76 -7.04 -0.11 -1.57
CA TYR A 76 -5.89 0.73 -1.86
C TYR A 76 -4.68 -0.07 -2.34
N TRP A 77 -4.30 -1.14 -1.63
CA TRP A 77 -3.16 -1.97 -2.02
C TRP A 77 -3.40 -2.75 -3.31
N TRP A 78 -4.64 -3.18 -3.57
CA TRP A 78 -5.01 -3.76 -4.85
C TRP A 78 -4.90 -2.76 -6.00
N ILE A 79 -5.32 -1.51 -5.80
CA ILE A 79 -5.17 -0.45 -6.81
C ILE A 79 -3.68 -0.26 -7.14
N ASN A 80 -2.80 -0.20 -6.14
CA ASN A 80 -1.36 -0.06 -6.38
C ASN A 80 -0.78 -1.24 -7.17
N TYR A 81 -1.08 -2.47 -6.77
CA TYR A 81 -0.64 -3.66 -7.50
C TYR A 81 -1.14 -3.66 -8.96
N LEU A 82 -2.40 -3.30 -9.18
CA LEU A 82 -2.99 -3.25 -10.51
C LEU A 82 -2.40 -2.13 -11.36
N LEU A 83 -2.19 -0.93 -10.81
CA LEU A 83 -1.54 0.16 -11.52
C LEU A 83 -0.10 -0.20 -11.91
N LEU A 84 0.63 -0.84 -10.99
CA LEU A 84 1.97 -1.34 -11.24
C LEU A 84 1.94 -2.37 -12.38
N THR A 85 1.04 -3.35 -12.32
CA THR A 85 0.88 -4.38 -13.37
C THR A 85 0.50 -3.78 -14.72
N LEU A 86 -0.52 -2.91 -14.75
CA LEU A 86 -1.05 -2.31 -15.97
C LEU A 86 0.00 -1.50 -16.70
N THR A 87 0.85 -0.76 -15.99
CA THR A 87 1.92 0.03 -16.60
C THR A 87 3.08 -0.81 -17.16
N ARG A 88 3.09 -2.12 -16.91
CA ARG A 88 4.06 -3.09 -17.50
C ARG A 88 3.47 -3.88 -18.66
N VAL A 89 2.15 -3.97 -18.75
CA VAL A 89 1.45 -4.66 -19.84
C VAL A 89 1.01 -3.67 -20.93
N LEU A 90 0.49 -2.51 -20.50
CA LEU A 90 -0.02 -1.45 -21.38
C LEU A 90 0.94 -0.26 -21.39
N PRO A 91 0.89 0.57 -22.45
CA PRO A 91 1.59 1.85 -22.47
C PRO A 91 1.21 2.68 -21.25
N ALA A 92 2.20 3.01 -20.41
CA ALA A 92 1.93 3.84 -19.25
C ALA A 92 1.43 5.22 -19.72
N PRO A 93 0.38 5.77 -19.08
CA PRO A 93 -0.06 7.13 -19.35
C PRO A 93 1.15 8.07 -19.26
N LEU A 94 1.26 9.03 -20.19
CA LEU A 94 2.35 10.01 -20.27
C LEU A 94 3.73 9.49 -20.72
N VAL A 95 3.97 8.17 -20.76
CA VAL A 95 5.23 7.57 -21.24
C VAL A 95 5.06 6.95 -22.63
N GLY A 96 3.85 6.49 -22.97
CA GLY A 96 3.52 5.98 -24.31
C GLY A 96 4.12 4.62 -24.65
N ARG A 97 4.78 3.96 -23.69
CA ARG A 97 5.31 2.60 -23.81
C ARG A 97 5.22 1.87 -22.47
N PRO A 98 5.19 0.52 -22.45
CA PRO A 98 5.26 -0.24 -21.21
C PRO A 98 6.55 0.03 -20.45
N LEU A 99 6.47 0.06 -19.13
CA LEU A 99 7.62 0.19 -18.26
C LEU A 99 8.35 -1.16 -18.12
N PRO A 100 9.67 -1.16 -17.92
CA PRO A 100 10.42 -2.40 -17.71
C PRO A 100 9.98 -3.10 -16.42
N VAL A 101 9.86 -4.43 -16.50
CA VAL A 101 9.51 -5.31 -15.36
C VAL A 101 10.73 -5.59 -14.47
N THR A 102 11.94 -5.54 -15.04
CA THR A 102 13.17 -6.09 -14.45
C THR A 102 14.05 -5.04 -13.76
N THR A 103 13.57 -3.82 -13.54
CA THR A 103 14.31 -2.83 -12.74
C THR A 103 14.06 -3.08 -11.25
N GLY A 104 15.13 -3.11 -10.45
CA GLY A 104 15.08 -3.43 -9.01
C GLY A 104 13.92 -2.78 -8.23
N PRO A 105 13.68 -1.46 -8.36
CA PRO A 105 12.57 -0.80 -7.65
C PRO A 105 11.18 -1.33 -8.03
N ALA A 106 10.96 -1.72 -9.28
CA ALA A 106 9.66 -2.24 -9.71
C ALA A 106 9.38 -3.62 -9.07
N LEU A 107 10.39 -4.48 -8.99
CA LEU A 107 10.26 -5.78 -8.33
C LEU A 107 10.02 -5.62 -6.83
N THR A 108 10.74 -4.68 -6.18
CA THR A 108 10.51 -4.34 -4.77
C THR A 108 9.07 -3.88 -4.54
N ALA A 109 8.54 -2.99 -5.39
CA ALA A 109 7.16 -2.54 -5.30
C ALA A 109 6.15 -3.70 -5.43
N PHE A 110 6.32 -4.60 -6.40
CA PHE A 110 5.46 -5.79 -6.52
C PHE A 110 5.44 -6.66 -5.27
N ILE A 111 6.61 -6.90 -4.68
CA ILE A 111 6.73 -7.71 -3.46
C ILE A 111 6.02 -7.02 -2.30
N LEU A 112 6.24 -5.72 -2.11
CA LEU A 112 5.62 -4.96 -1.03
C LEU A 112 4.10 -4.89 -1.19
N ASP A 113 3.60 -4.67 -2.42
CA ASP A 113 2.17 -4.67 -2.72
C ASP A 113 1.51 -6.01 -2.36
N ILE A 114 2.11 -7.13 -2.76
CA ILE A 114 1.59 -8.47 -2.44
C ILE A 114 1.56 -8.70 -0.92
N ILE A 115 2.64 -8.34 -0.21
CA ILE A 115 2.69 -8.45 1.25
C ILE A 115 1.58 -7.61 1.88
N LEU A 116 1.40 -6.37 1.43
CA LEU A 116 0.39 -5.45 1.97
C LEU A 116 -1.04 -5.89 1.65
N ILE A 117 -1.28 -6.49 0.48
CA ILE A 117 -2.56 -7.13 0.16
C ILE A 117 -2.86 -8.27 1.13
N ILE A 118 -1.89 -9.15 1.40
CA ILE A 118 -2.06 -10.28 2.33
C ILE A 118 -2.33 -9.75 3.74
N LEU A 119 -1.54 -8.80 4.22
CA LEU A 119 -1.67 -8.25 5.58
C LEU A 119 -2.98 -7.48 5.76
N SER A 120 -3.33 -6.61 4.81
CA SER A 120 -4.57 -5.84 4.86
C SER A 120 -5.82 -6.73 4.79
N THR A 121 -5.79 -7.76 3.94
CA THR A 121 -6.87 -8.76 3.84
C THR A 121 -6.98 -9.56 5.14
N THR A 122 -5.86 -9.97 5.73
CA THR A 122 -5.84 -10.69 7.01
C THR A 122 -6.45 -9.85 8.13
N LEU A 123 -6.07 -8.57 8.23
CA LEU A 123 -6.66 -7.63 9.20
C LEU A 123 -8.16 -7.47 8.99
N TYR A 124 -8.59 -7.28 7.74
CA TYR A 124 -10.00 -7.15 7.40
C TYR A 124 -10.81 -8.39 7.85
N ILE A 125 -10.31 -9.60 7.59
CA ILE A 125 -10.95 -10.85 8.01
C ILE A 125 -11.03 -10.94 9.54
N PHE A 126 -9.94 -10.65 10.26
CA PHE A 126 -9.93 -10.69 11.73
C PHE A 126 -10.92 -9.72 12.37
N ILE A 127 -11.13 -8.57 11.75
CA ILE A 127 -12.01 -7.53 12.26
C ILE A 127 -13.48 -7.80 11.92
N THR A 128 -13.74 -8.34 10.73
CA THR A 128 -15.09 -8.65 10.28
C THR A 128 -15.63 -9.96 10.87
N GLY A 129 -14.76 -10.96 11.06
CA GLY A 129 -15.11 -12.28 11.59
C GLY A 129 -15.35 -12.33 13.09
N LYS A 130 -14.82 -11.36 13.86
CA LYS A 130 -15.21 -11.14 15.26
C LYS A 130 -16.57 -10.43 15.30
N ARG A 131 -17.65 -11.23 15.30
CA ARG A 131 -19.00 -10.80 15.70
C ARG A 131 -19.15 -10.86 17.21
#